data_AF-A0A7Y0X3W4-F1
#
_entry.id   AF-A0A7Y0X3W4-F1
#
_cell.length_a   1.000
_cell.length_b   1.000
_cell.length_c   1.000
_cell.angle_alpha   90.00
_cell.angle_beta   90.00
_cell.angle_gamma   90.00
#
_symmetry.space_group_name_H-M   'P 1'
#
loop_
_entity.id
_entity.type
_entity.pdbx_description
1 polymer ?
#
loop_
_entity_poly.entity_id
_entity_poly.type
_entity_poly.pdbx_seq_one_letter_code
_entity_poly.pdbx_strand_id
1 'polypeptide(L)'
;AVDNTFLTPVYQKPLELGADFVIHSTTKYINGHSDVIGGVIITNTEAHAEELAWWGNCIGATGTPFDSYMTLRGIRTLGARMKVHEESSQ
;
A
#
# COMPACT_ATOMS: atom_id res chain seq x y z
N ALA A 1 2.87 14.30 2.12
CA ALA A 1 2.31 12.96 1.87
C ALA A 1 2.29 12.69 0.38
N VAL A 2 2.56 11.45 -0.05
CA VAL A 2 2.56 11.02 -1.45
C VAL A 2 1.65 9.80 -1.62
N ASP A 3 0.67 9.87 -2.52
CA ASP A 3 -0.06 8.69 -2.99
C ASP A 3 0.79 7.94 -4.01
N ASN A 4 1.25 6.75 -3.65
CA ASN A 4 2.15 5.93 -4.43
C ASN A 4 1.44 4.70 -5.02
N THR A 5 0.11 4.76 -5.18
CA THR A 5 -0.73 3.66 -5.69
C THR A 5 -0.26 3.13 -7.05
N PHE A 6 0.13 4.01 -7.98
CA PHE A 6 0.51 3.62 -9.34
C PHE A 6 1.90 3.00 -9.43
N LEU A 7 2.90 3.66 -8.84
CA LEU A 7 4.29 3.21 -8.94
C LEU A 7 4.58 2.05 -8.00
N THR A 8 3.79 1.88 -6.94
CA THR A 8 3.98 0.87 -5.88
C THR A 8 5.34 1.05 -5.19
N PRO A 9 5.68 0.32 -4.11
CA PRO A 9 7.03 0.35 -3.57
C PRO A 9 8.08 -0.28 -4.51
N VAL A 10 7.67 -0.91 -5.61
CA VAL A 10 8.59 -1.51 -6.60
C VAL A 10 9.34 -0.43 -7.39
N TYR A 11 8.65 0.60 -7.88
CA TYR A 11 9.25 1.62 -8.75
C TYR A 11 9.54 2.94 -8.05
N GLN A 12 8.92 3.22 -6.90
CA GLN A 12 9.18 4.44 -6.16
C GLN A 12 9.05 4.22 -4.65
N LYS A 13 9.97 4.82 -3.88
CA LYS A 13 9.95 4.83 -2.42
C LYS A 13 9.92 6.26 -1.90
N PRO A 14 8.75 6.92 -1.81
CA PRO A 14 8.69 8.34 -1.48
C PRO A 14 9.27 8.70 -0.11
N LEU A 15 9.28 7.78 0.86
CA LEU A 15 9.93 7.98 2.16
C LEU A 15 11.44 8.22 2.02
N GLU A 16 12.10 7.56 1.06
CA GLU A 16 13.52 7.81 0.75
C GLU A 16 13.72 9.13 -0.01
N LEU A 17 12.65 9.71 -0.57
CA LEU A 17 12.63 10.97 -1.31
C LEU A 17 12.16 12.17 -0.47
N GLY A 18 11.99 11.98 0.85
CA GLY A 18 11.64 13.05 1.79
C GLY A 18 10.14 13.21 2.07
N ALA A 19 9.29 12.28 1.66
CA ALA A 19 7.88 12.29 2.09
C ALA A 19 7.73 11.80 3.54
N ASP A 20 6.87 12.45 4.33
CA ASP A 20 6.55 12.00 5.71
C ASP A 20 5.57 10.82 5.75
N PHE A 21 4.74 10.71 4.70
CA PHE A 21 3.69 9.71 4.57
C PHE A 21 3.61 9.20 3.14
N VAL A 22 3.44 7.88 3.00
CA VAL A 22 3.11 7.19 1.75
C VAL A 22 1.76 6.54 1.88
N ILE A 23 0.90 6.79 0.90
CA ILE A 23 -0.45 6.22 0.84
C ILE A 23 -0.50 5.27 -0.34
N HIS A 24 -1.14 4.11 -0.16
CA HIS A 24 -1.50 3.23 -1.27
C HIS A 24 -2.95 2.81 -1.16
N SER A 25 -3.67 2.81 -2.28
CA SER A 25 -4.83 1.95 -2.46
C SER A 25 -4.33 0.52 -2.69
N THR A 26 -4.53 -0.36 -1.71
CA THR A 26 -4.13 -1.77 -1.85
C THR A 26 -5.01 -2.50 -2.84
N THR A 27 -6.22 -1.99 -3.12
CA THR A 27 -7.15 -2.44 -4.16
C THR A 27 -6.49 -2.62 -5.54
N LYS A 28 -5.50 -1.77 -5.84
CA LYS A 28 -4.86 -1.72 -7.16
C LYS A 28 -3.71 -2.72 -7.24
N TYR A 29 -2.50 -2.27 -7.56
CA TYR A 29 -1.38 -3.14 -7.87
C TYR A 29 -0.88 -3.97 -6.69
N ILE A 30 -0.98 -3.47 -5.45
CA ILE A 30 -0.50 -4.19 -4.26
C ILE A 30 -1.23 -5.52 -4.09
N ASN A 31 -2.57 -5.50 -4.03
CA ASN A 31 -3.36 -6.74 -4.10
C ASN A 31 -3.21 -7.37 -5.49
N GLY A 32 -3.53 -6.64 -6.56
CA GLY A 32 -3.29 -7.04 -7.94
C GLY A 32 -4.22 -8.12 -8.49
N HIS A 33 -5.28 -8.49 -7.76
CA HIS A 33 -6.20 -9.57 -8.15
C HIS A 33 -7.67 -9.13 -8.24
N SER A 34 -7.94 -7.82 -8.09
CA SER A 34 -9.29 -7.22 -8.23
C SER A 34 -10.37 -7.82 -7.33
N ASP A 35 -9.98 -8.40 -6.18
CA ASP A 35 -10.84 -9.14 -5.25
C ASP A 35 -10.82 -8.59 -3.81
N VAL A 36 -10.07 -7.53 -3.55
CA VAL A 36 -9.96 -6.87 -2.24
C VAL A 36 -10.07 -5.35 -2.41
N ILE A 37 -10.77 -4.69 -1.49
CA ILE A 37 -10.76 -3.24 -1.34
C ILE A 37 -9.98 -2.89 -0.07
N GLY A 38 -9.03 -1.97 -0.17
CA GLY A 38 -8.28 -1.52 1.00
C GLY A 38 -7.31 -0.37 0.71
N GLY A 39 -6.69 0.11 1.79
CA GLY A 39 -5.66 1.12 1.77
C GLY A 39 -4.64 0.92 2.89
N VAL A 40 -3.46 1.52 2.73
CA VAL A 40 -2.42 1.55 3.76
C VAL A 40 -1.74 2.92 3.76
N ILE A 41 -1.38 3.37 4.95
CA ILE A 41 -0.57 4.57 5.17
C ILE A 41 0.73 4.12 5.85
N ILE A 42 1.88 4.54 5.32
CA ILE A 42 3.21 4.23 5.85
C ILE A 42 3.91 5.54 6.21
N THR A 43 4.63 5.55 7.32
CA THR A 43 5.43 6.69 7.82
C THR A 43 6.75 6.18 8.42
N ASN A 44 7.75 7.05 8.53
CA ASN A 44 9.09 6.70 9.05
C ASN A 44 9.20 6.81 10.59
N THR A 45 8.25 7.46 11.26
CA THR A 45 8.34 7.76 12.69
C THR A 45 7.26 7.02 13.47
N GLU A 46 7.65 6.46 14.61
CA GLU A 46 6.74 5.76 15.52
C GLU A 46 5.59 6.66 16.01
N ALA A 47 5.87 7.90 16.37
CA ALA A 47 4.85 8.85 16.83
C ALA A 47 3.71 9.05 15.81
N HIS A 48 4.04 9.23 14.52
CA HIS A 48 3.03 9.30 13.46
C HIS A 48 2.28 7.96 13.28
N ALA A 49 2.96 6.82 13.43
CA ALA A 49 2.33 5.51 13.30
C ALA A 49 1.33 5.25 14.45
N GLU A 50 1.67 5.64 15.67
CA GLU A 50 0.79 5.57 16.84
C GLU A 50 -0.45 6.47 16.67
N GLU A 51 -0.26 7.70 16.19
CA GLU A 51 -1.37 8.61 15.91
C GLU A 51 -2.31 8.05 14.84
N LEU A 52 -1.76 7.51 13.74
CA LEU A 52 -2.55 6.86 12.69
C LEU A 52 -3.30 5.63 13.22
N ALA A 53 -2.67 4.81 14.06
CA ALA A 53 -3.30 3.65 14.67
C ALA A 53 -4.44 4.05 15.61
N TRP A 54 -4.23 5.10 16.42
CA TRP A 54 -5.26 5.66 17.28
C TRP A 54 -6.47 6.13 16.48
N TRP A 55 -6.25 6.92 15.42
CA TRP A 55 -7.33 7.37 14.53
C TRP A 55 -8.03 6.21 13.84
N GLY A 56 -7.28 5.23 13.32
CA GLY A 56 -7.84 4.02 12.70
C GLY A 56 -8.79 3.26 13.63
N ASN A 57 -8.42 3.15 14.92
CA ASN A 57 -9.29 2.58 15.95
C ASN A 57 -10.51 3.48 16.25
N CYS A 58 -10.31 4.79 16.43
CA CYS A 58 -11.38 5.73 16.77
C CYS A 58 -12.46 5.85 15.69
N ILE A 59 -12.09 5.80 14.41
CA ILE A 59 -13.03 5.92 13.29
C ILE A 59 -13.46 4.57 12.71
N GLY A 60 -12.88 3.46 13.19
CA GLY A 60 -13.16 2.10 12.71
C GLY A 60 -12.66 1.81 11.30
N ALA A 61 -11.66 2.53 10.80
CA ALA A 61 -11.13 2.39 9.44
C ALA A 61 -9.94 1.41 9.39
N THR A 62 -10.14 0.18 9.85
CA THR A 62 -9.14 -0.90 9.82
C THR A 62 -9.52 -1.96 8.79
N GLY A 63 -8.51 -2.59 8.15
CA GLY A 63 -8.74 -3.69 7.20
C GLY A 63 -9.31 -4.94 7.88
N THR A 64 -10.19 -5.68 7.20
CA THR A 64 -10.67 -6.96 7.70
C THR A 64 -9.52 -7.99 7.70
N PRO A 65 -9.54 -9.00 8.60
CA PRO A 65 -8.48 -10.00 8.63
C PRO A 65 -8.32 -10.78 7.31
N PHE A 66 -9.44 -11.07 6.63
CA PHE A 66 -9.43 -11.79 5.36
C PHE A 66 -8.85 -10.94 4.23
N ASP A 67 -9.29 -9.68 4.09
CA ASP A 67 -8.78 -8.75 3.07
C ASP A 67 -7.28 -8.44 3.29
N SER A 68 -6.86 -8.36 4.55
CA SER A 68 -5.46 -8.18 4.93
C SER A 68 -4.62 -9.38 4.50
N TYR A 69 -5.10 -10.61 4.74
CA TYR A 69 -4.44 -11.83 4.27
C TYR A 69 -4.37 -11.89 2.73
N MET A 70 -5.46 -11.56 2.04
CA MET A 70 -5.49 -11.56 0.57
C MET A 70 -4.55 -10.49 -0.01
N THR A 71 -4.47 -9.32 0.61
CA THR A 71 -3.47 -8.29 0.27
C THR A 71 -2.04 -8.82 0.46
N LEU A 72 -1.74 -9.49 1.57
CA LEU A 72 -0.43 -10.13 1.81
C LEU A 72 -0.10 -11.20 0.77
N ARG A 73 -1.10 -12.00 0.34
CA ARG A 73 -0.96 -12.95 -0.77
C ARG A 73 -0.57 -12.23 -2.07
N GLY A 74 -1.22 -11.12 -2.38
CA GLY A 74 -0.94 -10.29 -3.55
C GLY A 74 0.49 -9.73 -3.58
N ILE A 75 0.99 -9.28 -2.43
CA ILE A 75 2.34 -8.69 -2.30
C ILE A 75 3.45 -9.67 -2.72
N ARG A 76 3.28 -10.97 -2.48
CA ARG A 76 4.30 -11.99 -2.79
C ARG A 76 4.66 -12.07 -4.27
N THR A 77 3.75 -11.67 -5.16
CA THR A 77 3.96 -11.66 -6.61
C THR A 77 4.10 -10.25 -7.18
N LEU A 78 4.10 -9.21 -6.34
CA LEU A 78 4.07 -7.81 -6.76
C LEU A 78 5.20 -7.48 -7.74
N GLY A 79 6.46 -7.80 -7.40
CA GLY A 79 7.60 -7.49 -8.26
C GLY A 79 7.50 -8.13 -9.65
N ALA A 80 7.16 -9.41 -9.72
CA ALA A 80 6.98 -10.12 -10.99
C ALA A 80 5.82 -9.54 -11.83
N ARG A 81 4.68 -9.24 -11.19
CA ARG A 81 3.53 -8.64 -11.88
C ARG A 81 3.84 -7.23 -12.39
N MET A 82 4.49 -6.40 -11.58
CA MET A 82 4.83 -5.04 -11.99
C MET A 82 5.79 -5.00 -13.18
N LYS A 83 6.75 -5.95 -13.24
CA LYS A 83 7.63 -6.09 -14.41
C LYS A 83 6.83 -6.40 -15.69
N VAL A 84 5.92 -7.37 -15.63
CA VAL A 84 5.07 -7.72 -16.78
C VAL A 84 4.15 -6.55 -17.18
N HIS A 85 3.62 -5.80 -16.20
CA HIS A 85 2.82 -4.61 -16.48
C HIS A 85 3.61 -3.53 -17.23
N GLU A 86 4.86 -3.29 -16.84
CA GLU A 86 5.75 -2.35 -17.52
C GLU A 86 6.02 -2.82 -18.96
N GLU A 87 6.47 -4.06 -19.14
CA GLU A 87 6.77 -4.65 -20.45
C GLU A 87 5.56 -4.64 -21.40
N SER A 88 4.34 -4.87 -20.88
CA SER A 88 3.12 -4.89 -21.70
C SER A 88 2.59 -3.50 -22.07
N SER A 89 3.11 -2.44 -21.45
CA SER A 89 2.66 -1.05 -21.64
C SER A 89 3.54 -0.23 -22.58
N GLN A 90 4.66 -0.80 -23.03
CA GLN A 90 5.60 -0.24 -24.00
C GLN A 90 5.21 -0.65 -25.43
#